data_AF-U6F6D4-F1
#
_entry.id   AF-U6F6D4-F1
#
_cell.length_a   1.000
_cell.length_b   1.000
_cell.length_c   1.000
_cell.angle_alpha   90.00
_cell.angle_beta   90.00
_cell.angle_gamma   90.00
#
_symmetry.space_group_name_H-M   'P 1'
#
loop_
_entity.id
_entity.type
_entity.pdbx_description
1 polymer ?
#
loop_
_entity_poly.entity_id
_entity_poly.type
_entity_poly.pdbx_seq_one_letter_code
_entity_poly.pdbx_strand_id
1 'polypeptide(L)'
;MKKTLLKKLALISIGVMLTGTIGSIAAPTVNAVSQKTYTKYSRKFNKVVALRPMQVYKVHPGKYACYNRYTKAYVLHPGDTAWVRHRGVDWGWTVGKSYRYCILKDNFSWFEGYEKYEWIDQGLLDGSMKDEHFAYKFTWKQFCKLCSLNVLNNDYYVTKKDWRTKIRPLIEKWKPETDNS
;
A
#
# COMPACT_ATOMS: atom_id res chain seq x y z
N MET A 1 -5.28 -48.74 -29.14
CA MET A 1 -3.97 -49.41 -29.25
C MET A 1 -2.87 -48.45 -28.82
N LYS A 2 -1.96 -48.94 -27.96
CA LYS A 2 -0.76 -48.25 -27.43
C LYS A 2 0.21 -47.84 -28.56
N LYS A 3 0.97 -46.76 -28.34
CA LYS A 3 2.46 -46.66 -28.37
C LYS A 3 2.90 -45.20 -28.61
N THR A 4 3.33 -44.47 -27.57
CA THR A 4 4.73 -44.23 -27.15
C THR A 4 5.59 -43.43 -28.12
N LEU A 5 6.11 -42.28 -27.66
CA LEU A 5 7.53 -41.93 -27.84
C LEU A 5 7.94 -40.80 -26.89
N LEU A 6 8.38 -41.21 -25.69
CA LEU A 6 9.38 -40.51 -24.91
C LEU A 6 10.69 -40.46 -25.71
N LYS A 7 11.29 -39.28 -25.85
CA LYS A 7 12.74 -39.14 -26.09
C LYS A 7 13.31 -38.13 -25.11
N LYS A 8 13.99 -38.68 -24.10
CA LYS A 8 15.03 -38.01 -23.30
C LYS A 8 16.30 -37.85 -24.14
N LEU A 9 17.24 -37.07 -23.58
CA LEU A 9 18.69 -36.99 -23.82
C LEU A 9 19.11 -35.93 -24.87
N ALA A 10 20.13 -35.10 -24.67
CA ALA A 10 21.12 -35.02 -23.59
C ALA A 10 21.75 -33.61 -23.53
N LEU A 11 22.29 -33.30 -22.34
CA LEU A 11 23.37 -32.34 -22.09
C LEU A 11 24.52 -32.52 -23.09
N ILE A 12 25.10 -31.41 -23.57
CA ILE A 12 26.56 -31.25 -23.63
C ILE A 12 26.92 -29.84 -23.14
N SER A 13 27.73 -29.85 -22.10
CA SER A 13 28.45 -28.77 -21.43
C SER A 13 29.59 -28.19 -22.25
N ILE A 14 30.11 -27.04 -21.80
CA ILE A 14 31.49 -26.47 -21.85
C ILE A 14 31.29 -24.96 -22.08
N GLY A 15 31.57 -24.03 -21.18
CA GLY A 15 32.64 -23.99 -20.18
C GLY A 15 33.65 -22.93 -20.63
N VAL A 16 33.51 -21.69 -20.15
CA VAL A 16 34.63 -20.73 -20.08
C VAL A 16 34.50 -19.98 -18.76
N MET A 17 35.43 -20.28 -17.84
CA MET A 17 35.71 -19.46 -16.68
C MET A 17 36.44 -18.19 -17.13
N LEU A 18 36.02 -17.04 -16.62
CA LEU A 18 36.89 -15.88 -16.48
C LEU A 18 36.65 -15.27 -15.10
N THR A 19 37.64 -15.47 -14.25
CA THR A 19 37.82 -14.82 -12.95
C THR A 19 38.14 -13.33 -13.16
N GLY A 20 37.40 -12.46 -12.49
CA GLY A 20 37.73 -11.06 -12.31
C GLY A 20 37.21 -10.60 -10.96
N THR A 21 38.10 -10.45 -9.99
CA THR A 21 37.87 -9.82 -8.70
C THR A 21 37.65 -8.31 -8.88
N ILE A 22 36.72 -7.73 -8.10
CA ILE A 22 36.83 -6.45 -7.36
C ILE A 22 35.52 -6.30 -6.57
N GLY A 23 35.64 -6.02 -5.27
CA GLY A 23 34.56 -6.12 -4.29
C GLY A 23 33.60 -4.95 -4.21
N SER A 24 32.61 -5.15 -3.31
CA SER A 24 31.72 -4.18 -2.64
C SER A 24 30.91 -3.28 -3.59
N ILE A 25 29.60 -3.18 -3.52
CA ILE A 25 28.72 -3.02 -2.35
C ILE A 25 27.39 -3.60 -2.82
N ALA A 26 26.74 -4.46 -2.04
CA ALA A 26 25.32 -4.70 -2.24
C ALA A 26 24.60 -3.38 -1.92
N ALA A 27 24.45 -2.54 -2.93
CA ALA A 27 23.59 -1.38 -2.82
C ALA A 27 22.19 -1.92 -2.49
N PRO A 28 21.54 -1.46 -1.40
CA PRO A 28 20.15 -1.79 -1.19
C PRO A 28 19.42 -1.40 -2.46
N THR A 29 18.57 -2.32 -2.93
CA THR A 29 17.76 -2.11 -4.12
C THR A 29 16.91 -0.88 -3.83
N VAL A 30 17.34 0.28 -4.33
CA VAL A 30 16.49 1.45 -4.35
C VAL A 30 15.31 1.02 -5.19
N ASN A 31 14.17 0.79 -4.54
CA ASN A 31 12.91 0.64 -5.24
C ASN A 31 12.68 1.98 -5.92
N ALA A 32 13.21 2.13 -7.14
CA ALA A 32 12.71 3.09 -8.09
C ALA A 32 11.19 2.87 -8.09
N VAL A 33 10.45 3.85 -7.59
CA VAL A 33 8.98 3.83 -7.49
C VAL A 33 8.47 3.78 -8.92
N SER A 34 8.42 2.55 -9.42
CA SER A 34 8.15 2.23 -10.80
C SER A 34 6.71 2.61 -11.08
N GLN A 35 6.46 3.14 -12.29
CA GLN A 35 5.13 3.28 -12.92
C GLN A 35 4.19 2.05 -12.78
N LYS A 36 4.69 0.91 -12.27
CA LYS A 36 3.95 -0.31 -11.90
C LYS A 36 2.84 -0.12 -10.86
N THR A 37 2.77 0.98 -10.11
CA THR A 37 1.73 1.15 -9.06
C THR A 37 0.33 1.27 -9.67
N TYR A 38 0.10 2.16 -10.65
CA TYR A 38 -1.23 2.30 -11.30
C TYR A 38 -1.71 0.99 -11.93
N THR A 39 -0.84 0.28 -12.62
CA THR A 39 -1.17 -0.99 -13.29
C THR A 39 -1.63 -2.07 -12.31
N LYS A 40 -1.06 -2.13 -11.08
CA LYS A 40 -1.50 -3.05 -10.00
C LYS A 40 -2.98 -2.86 -9.67
N TYR A 41 -3.45 -1.61 -9.67
CA TYR A 41 -4.82 -1.28 -9.27
C TYR A 41 -5.81 -1.16 -10.43
N SER A 42 -5.36 -1.17 -11.69
CA SER A 42 -6.24 -1.02 -12.85
C SER A 42 -7.05 -2.28 -13.20
N ARG A 43 -6.65 -3.48 -12.77
CA ARG A 43 -7.26 -4.75 -13.24
C ARG A 43 -8.33 -5.32 -12.32
N LYS A 44 -8.25 -5.06 -11.01
CA LYS A 44 -9.15 -5.63 -10.00
C LYS A 44 -9.39 -4.65 -8.86
N PHE A 45 -10.44 -4.88 -8.10
CA PHE A 45 -10.66 -4.18 -6.84
C PHE A 45 -9.66 -4.68 -5.80
N ASN A 46 -9.00 -3.76 -5.12
CA ASN A 46 -8.06 -4.03 -4.04
C ASN A 46 -8.61 -3.43 -2.75
N LYS A 47 -8.45 -4.14 -1.63
CA LYS A 47 -8.79 -3.63 -0.31
C LYS A 47 -7.71 -2.64 0.12
N VAL A 48 -8.12 -1.49 0.63
CA VAL A 48 -7.23 -0.40 1.04
C VAL A 48 -7.74 0.24 2.31
N VAL A 49 -6.89 0.99 3.00
CA VAL A 49 -7.28 1.89 4.11
C VAL A 49 -7.07 3.33 3.68
N ALA A 50 -8.07 4.18 3.92
CA ALA A 50 -7.94 5.61 3.72
C ALA A 50 -6.97 6.19 4.75
N LEU A 51 -5.92 6.85 4.28
CA LEU A 51 -5.00 7.60 5.13
C LEU A 51 -5.59 8.96 5.44
N ARG A 52 -6.13 9.65 4.42
CA ARG A 52 -6.65 11.03 4.52
C ARG A 52 -8.16 11.08 4.30
N PRO A 53 -8.88 12.08 4.85
CA PRO A 53 -10.27 12.32 4.49
C PRO A 53 -10.42 12.48 2.97
N MET A 54 -11.36 11.76 2.37
CA MET A 54 -11.56 11.78 0.91
C MET A 54 -13.04 11.81 0.53
N GLN A 55 -13.41 12.77 -0.30
CA GLN A 55 -14.78 12.87 -0.83
C GLN A 55 -15.03 11.79 -1.88
N VAL A 56 -16.03 10.95 -1.62
CA VAL A 56 -16.57 9.98 -2.57
C VAL A 56 -17.79 10.59 -3.27
N TYR A 57 -17.88 10.34 -4.57
CA TYR A 57 -18.96 10.79 -5.45
C TYR A 57 -19.74 9.58 -5.95
N LYS A 58 -21.06 9.74 -6.09
CA LYS A 58 -21.90 8.83 -6.85
C LYS A 58 -21.80 9.18 -8.33
N VAL A 59 -21.63 8.15 -9.16
CA VAL A 59 -21.52 8.24 -10.62
C VAL A 59 -22.90 8.09 -11.23
N HIS A 60 -23.30 9.05 -12.06
CA HIS A 60 -24.50 8.98 -12.90
C HIS A 60 -24.04 8.81 -14.35
N PRO A 61 -24.17 7.61 -14.93
CA PRO A 61 -23.60 7.30 -16.23
C PRO A 61 -24.27 8.12 -17.33
N GLY A 62 -23.44 8.74 -18.18
CA GLY A 62 -23.88 9.34 -19.43
C GLY A 62 -23.83 8.34 -20.59
N LYS A 63 -24.15 8.80 -21.80
CA LYS A 63 -24.01 7.99 -23.03
C LYS A 63 -22.56 7.54 -23.29
N TYR A 64 -21.60 8.36 -22.87
CA TYR A 64 -20.16 8.06 -22.90
C TYR A 64 -19.53 8.45 -21.56
N ALA A 65 -18.40 7.86 -21.21
CA ALA A 65 -17.75 8.07 -19.91
C ALA A 65 -17.33 9.53 -19.66
N CYS A 66 -16.96 10.26 -20.71
CA CYS A 66 -16.69 11.70 -20.67
C CYS A 66 -17.91 12.55 -20.29
N TYR A 67 -19.13 12.02 -20.42
CA TYR A 67 -20.39 12.70 -20.06
C TYR A 67 -20.99 12.21 -18.74
N ASN A 68 -20.27 11.42 -17.96
CA ASN A 68 -20.71 11.04 -16.62
C ASN A 68 -20.89 12.28 -15.74
N ARG A 69 -21.97 12.29 -14.96
CA ARG A 69 -22.20 13.32 -13.92
C ARG A 69 -21.86 12.75 -12.55
N TYR A 70 -21.42 13.61 -11.64
CA TYR A 70 -20.96 13.21 -10.31
C TYR A 70 -21.66 14.04 -9.23
N THR A 71 -22.16 13.37 -8.19
CA THR A 71 -22.76 14.04 -7.02
C THR A 71 -22.06 13.58 -5.75
N LYS A 72 -21.78 14.47 -4.80
CA LYS A 72 -21.21 14.10 -3.50
C LYS A 72 -22.07 13.02 -2.84
N ALA A 73 -21.44 11.97 -2.33
CA ALA A 73 -22.12 10.85 -1.68
C ALA A 73 -21.78 10.79 -0.19
N TYR A 74 -20.50 10.59 0.13
CA TYR A 74 -20.01 10.50 1.51
C TYR A 74 -18.50 10.78 1.56
N VAL A 75 -17.96 10.89 2.77
CA VAL A 75 -16.52 11.08 3.01
C VAL A 75 -15.95 9.79 3.60
N LEU A 76 -14.86 9.29 3.03
CA LEU A 76 -14.01 8.30 3.69
C LEU A 76 -13.13 9.01 4.69
N HIS A 77 -13.17 8.60 5.95
CA HIS A 77 -12.32 9.14 7.01
C HIS A 77 -11.02 8.32 7.11
N PRO A 78 -9.96 8.89 7.71
CA PRO A 78 -8.77 8.13 8.05
C PRO A 78 -9.10 6.84 8.80
N GLY A 79 -8.48 5.73 8.41
CA GLY A 79 -8.74 4.40 8.97
C GLY A 79 -9.93 3.65 8.36
N ASP A 80 -10.78 4.30 7.56
CA ASP A 80 -11.85 3.61 6.84
C ASP A 80 -11.26 2.65 5.81
N THR A 81 -11.80 1.43 5.76
CA THR A 81 -11.40 0.44 4.77
C THR A 81 -12.36 0.44 3.59
N ALA A 82 -11.82 0.47 2.37
CA ALA A 82 -12.61 0.42 1.14
C ALA A 82 -12.01 -0.56 0.12
N TRP A 83 -12.82 -0.93 -0.86
CA TRP A 83 -12.32 -1.58 -2.07
C TRP A 83 -12.14 -0.52 -3.15
N VAL A 84 -11.02 -0.54 -3.86
CA VAL A 84 -10.74 0.46 -4.90
C VAL A 84 -10.19 -0.17 -6.16
N ARG A 85 -10.51 0.44 -7.30
CA ARG A 85 -9.92 0.10 -8.61
C ARG A 85 -9.55 1.39 -9.33
N HIS A 86 -8.34 1.45 -9.86
CA HIS A 86 -7.90 2.55 -10.71
C HIS A 86 -8.59 2.47 -12.08
N ARG A 87 -9.01 3.61 -12.66
CA ARG A 87 -9.62 3.68 -14.01
C ARG A 87 -10.88 2.81 -14.17
N GLY A 88 -11.75 2.80 -13.16
CA GLY A 88 -13.10 2.27 -13.32
C GLY A 88 -14.13 3.34 -13.74
N VAL A 89 -13.76 4.61 -13.64
CA VAL A 89 -14.37 5.77 -14.32
C VAL A 89 -13.24 6.51 -15.04
N ASP A 90 -13.53 7.21 -16.14
CA ASP A 90 -12.53 7.80 -17.04
C ASP A 90 -11.44 8.62 -16.31
N TRP A 91 -11.79 9.25 -15.19
CA TRP A 91 -10.96 10.22 -14.46
C TRP A 91 -10.83 9.97 -12.94
N GLY A 92 -10.73 8.72 -12.50
CA GLY A 92 -10.45 8.48 -11.07
C GLY A 92 -10.46 7.04 -10.56
N TRP A 93 -10.56 6.95 -9.24
CA TRP A 93 -10.65 5.68 -8.51
C TRP A 93 -12.10 5.28 -8.33
N THR A 94 -12.47 4.08 -8.75
CA THR A 94 -13.76 3.50 -8.36
C THR A 94 -13.69 2.99 -6.94
N VAL A 95 -14.72 3.25 -6.15
CA VAL A 95 -14.82 2.89 -4.74
C VAL A 95 -15.95 1.87 -4.52
N GLY A 96 -15.70 0.89 -3.66
CA GLY A 96 -16.55 -0.28 -3.47
C GLY A 96 -16.22 -1.38 -4.49
N LYS A 97 -17.10 -2.36 -4.64
CA LYS A 97 -16.97 -3.44 -5.65
C LYS A 97 -17.85 -3.18 -6.88
N SER A 98 -18.15 -1.93 -7.18
CA SER A 98 -19.04 -1.53 -8.28
C SER A 98 -18.67 -0.16 -8.82
N TYR A 99 -19.02 0.13 -10.08
CA TYR A 99 -18.74 1.41 -10.76
C TYR A 99 -19.69 2.55 -10.36
N ARG A 100 -20.42 2.41 -9.25
CA ARG A 100 -21.41 3.39 -8.77
C ARG A 100 -20.79 4.56 -8.03
N TYR A 101 -19.58 4.39 -7.48
CA TYR A 101 -18.94 5.40 -6.65
C TYR A 101 -17.49 5.61 -7.10
N CYS A 102 -17.01 6.84 -6.99
CA CYS A 102 -15.64 7.18 -7.35
C CYS A 102 -15.04 8.30 -6.50
N ILE A 103 -13.72 8.41 -6.57
CA ILE A 103 -12.92 9.54 -6.10
C ILE A 103 -12.26 10.17 -7.33
N LEU A 104 -12.50 11.46 -7.53
CA LEU A 104 -12.02 12.25 -8.67
C LEU A 104 -10.64 12.85 -8.40
N LYS A 105 -9.69 12.01 -7.98
CA LYS A 105 -8.29 12.40 -7.73
C LYS A 105 -7.37 11.33 -8.29
N ASP A 106 -6.42 11.70 -9.15
CA ASP A 106 -5.54 10.73 -9.81
C ASP A 106 -4.19 10.61 -9.07
N ASN A 107 -4.23 10.25 -7.78
CA ASN A 107 -3.03 9.93 -7.00
C ASN A 107 -3.27 8.86 -5.93
N PHE A 108 -2.18 8.38 -5.34
CA PHE A 108 -2.16 7.30 -4.33
C PHE A 108 -2.04 7.77 -2.89
N SER A 109 -1.61 9.02 -2.66
CA SER A 109 -1.21 9.50 -1.33
C SER A 109 -2.34 9.58 -0.29
N TRP A 110 -3.53 9.14 -0.65
CA TRP A 110 -4.70 9.11 0.22
C TRP A 110 -5.02 7.72 0.77
N PHE A 111 -4.37 6.64 0.32
CA PHE A 111 -4.62 5.29 0.83
C PHE A 111 -3.37 4.40 0.83
N GLU A 112 -3.39 3.36 1.67
CA GLU A 112 -2.48 2.22 1.57
C GLU A 112 -3.21 0.91 1.23
N GLY A 113 -2.53 0.01 0.54
CA GLY A 113 -3.04 -1.31 0.16
C GLY A 113 -3.11 -2.27 1.35
N TYR A 114 -4.09 -3.18 1.37
CA TYR A 114 -4.16 -4.21 2.41
C TYR A 114 -2.92 -5.09 2.43
N GLU A 115 -2.21 -5.06 3.55
CA GLU A 115 -1.18 -6.02 3.92
C GLU A 115 -1.56 -6.73 5.22
N LYS A 116 -1.12 -7.98 5.40
CA LYS A 116 -1.44 -8.73 6.64
C LYS A 116 -0.84 -8.02 7.86
N TYR A 117 0.34 -7.45 7.67
CA TYR A 117 1.08 -6.68 8.66
C TYR A 117 1.66 -5.44 7.99
N GLU A 118 1.82 -4.38 8.76
CA GLU A 118 2.49 -3.14 8.37
C GLU A 118 3.59 -2.84 9.39
N TRP A 119 4.78 -2.52 8.90
CA TRP A 119 5.90 -2.10 9.72
C TRP A 119 5.93 -0.59 9.78
N ILE A 120 5.90 -0.03 10.99
CA ILE A 120 6.01 1.41 11.21
C ILE A 120 7.20 1.65 12.10
N ASP A 121 8.14 2.44 11.61
CA ASP A 121 9.29 2.95 12.35
C ASP A 121 8.82 3.62 13.66
N GLN A 122 9.49 3.29 14.77
CA GLN A 122 9.18 3.83 16.09
C GLN A 122 9.43 5.34 16.16
N GLY A 123 10.50 5.84 15.54
CA GLY A 123 10.84 7.26 15.46
C GLY A 123 9.75 8.09 14.81
N LEU A 124 9.07 7.51 13.81
CA LEU A 124 7.89 8.12 13.20
C LEU A 124 6.71 8.22 14.18
N LEU A 125 6.59 7.29 15.12
CA LEU A 125 5.49 7.27 16.10
C LEU A 125 5.77 8.11 17.35
N ASP A 126 7.02 8.26 17.77
CA ASP A 126 7.38 9.02 18.98
C ASP A 126 7.78 10.48 18.69
N GLY A 127 7.91 10.84 17.41
CA GLY A 127 8.25 12.17 16.93
C GLY A 127 9.74 12.48 17.04
N SER A 128 10.60 11.46 17.17
CA SER A 128 12.05 11.59 17.09
C SER A 128 12.50 11.49 15.63
N MET A 129 13.08 12.57 15.09
CA MET A 129 13.54 12.64 13.70
C MET A 129 14.84 11.86 13.41
N LYS A 130 15.11 10.75 14.09
CA LYS A 130 16.36 10.02 13.87
C LYS A 130 16.15 8.52 13.97
N ASP A 131 16.55 7.84 12.89
CA ASP A 131 17.18 6.52 12.79
C ASP A 131 17.30 5.76 14.12
N GLU A 132 16.17 5.43 14.73
CA GLU A 132 16.11 4.37 15.71
C GLU A 132 15.87 3.10 14.91
N HIS A 133 16.77 2.13 15.05
CA HIS A 133 16.78 0.81 14.39
C HIS A 133 15.59 -0.09 14.77
N PHE A 134 14.45 0.51 15.11
CA PHE A 134 13.30 -0.14 15.73
C PHE A 134 12.02 0.14 14.94
N ALA A 135 11.39 -0.93 14.44
CA ALA A 135 10.08 -0.86 13.79
C ALA A 135 9.06 -1.74 14.52
N TYR A 136 7.86 -1.22 14.71
CA TYR A 136 6.73 -1.98 15.24
C TYR A 136 5.96 -2.66 14.12
N LYS A 137 5.67 -3.95 14.29
CA LYS A 137 4.81 -4.72 13.40
C LYS A 137 3.37 -4.65 13.86
N PHE A 138 2.53 -3.97 13.10
CA PHE A 138 1.10 -3.89 13.34
C PHE A 138 0.34 -4.83 12.42
N THR A 139 -0.66 -5.53 12.95
CA THR A 139 -1.69 -6.15 12.11
C THR A 139 -2.47 -5.07 11.35
N TRP A 140 -3.06 -5.42 10.21
CA TRP A 140 -3.91 -4.48 9.44
C TRP A 140 -4.95 -3.74 10.29
N LYS A 141 -5.58 -4.45 11.24
CA LYS A 141 -6.60 -3.86 12.12
C LYS A 141 -6.01 -2.81 13.06
N GLN A 142 -4.82 -3.06 13.59
CA GLN A 142 -4.10 -2.10 14.43
C GLN A 142 -3.64 -0.90 13.61
N PHE A 143 -3.12 -1.13 12.40
CA PHE A 143 -2.75 -0.08 11.47
C PHE A 143 -3.94 0.83 11.12
N CYS A 144 -5.09 0.26 10.74
CA CYS A 144 -6.31 1.03 10.49
C CYS A 144 -6.71 1.89 11.70
N LYS A 145 -6.54 1.34 12.92
CA LYS A 145 -6.82 2.09 14.14
C LYS A 145 -5.86 3.26 14.33
N LEU A 146 -4.57 3.09 14.06
CA LEU A 146 -3.60 4.19 14.07
C LEU A 146 -3.96 5.27 13.03
N CYS A 147 -4.30 4.89 11.79
CA CYS A 147 -4.77 5.83 10.78
C CYS A 147 -6.00 6.63 11.27
N SER A 148 -6.97 5.97 11.92
CA SER A 148 -8.20 6.61 12.43
C SER A 148 -7.96 7.69 13.50
N LEU A 149 -6.81 7.64 14.18
CA LEU A 149 -6.44 8.65 15.17
C LEU A 149 -5.84 9.91 14.52
N ASN A 150 -5.73 9.94 13.19
CA ASN A 150 -5.12 11.00 12.41
C ASN A 150 -3.65 11.28 12.81
N VAL A 151 -3.01 10.35 13.52
CA VAL A 151 -1.62 10.50 13.97
C VAL A 151 -0.62 10.23 12.84
N LEU A 152 -1.05 9.56 11.76
CA LEU A 152 -0.22 9.24 10.60
C LEU A 152 -0.47 10.18 9.41
N ASN A 153 -1.21 11.28 9.58
CA ASN A 153 -1.60 12.16 8.48
C ASN A 153 -0.72 13.40 8.38
N ASN A 154 -0.09 13.55 7.21
CA ASN A 154 0.95 14.53 6.84
C ASN A 154 2.34 14.17 7.34
N ASP A 155 3.04 13.40 6.50
CA ASP A 155 4.48 13.15 6.58
C ASP A 155 4.96 12.52 7.90
N TYR A 156 4.06 11.77 8.58
CA TYR A 156 4.37 11.01 9.78
C TYR A 156 4.87 11.86 10.97
N TYR A 157 4.43 13.11 11.08
CA TYR A 157 4.82 13.96 12.20
C TYR A 157 3.92 13.76 13.43
N VAL A 158 4.23 12.74 14.24
CA VAL A 158 3.54 12.54 15.53
C VAL A 158 4.08 13.52 16.58
N THR A 159 3.19 14.22 17.29
CA THR A 159 3.60 15.06 18.42
C THR A 159 3.91 14.21 19.66
N LYS A 160 4.85 14.64 20.50
CA LYS A 160 5.11 13.98 21.81
C LYS A 160 3.85 13.81 22.67
N LYS A 161 2.87 14.72 22.54
CA LYS A 161 1.58 14.62 23.24
C LYS A 161 0.73 13.49 22.68
N ASP A 162 0.61 13.39 21.36
CA ASP A 162 -0.16 12.31 20.71
C ASP A 162 0.49 10.95 20.93
N TRP A 163 1.81 10.87 20.91
CA TRP A 163 2.56 9.67 21.31
C TRP A 163 2.14 9.23 22.72
N ARG A 164 2.30 10.09 23.72
CA ARG A 164 2.02 9.76 25.14
C ARG A 164 0.56 9.42 25.40
N THR A 165 -0.38 10.13 24.76
CA THR A 165 -1.80 10.06 25.11
C THR A 165 -2.62 9.14 24.22
N LYS A 166 -2.18 8.88 22.98
CA LYS A 166 -2.95 8.10 21.99
C LYS A 166 -2.21 6.83 21.55
N ILE A 167 -0.93 6.92 21.24
CA ILE A 167 -0.19 5.83 20.59
C ILE A 167 0.42 4.86 21.61
N ARG A 168 1.21 5.38 22.56
CA ARG A 168 1.87 4.57 23.59
C ARG A 168 0.90 3.65 24.35
N PRO A 169 -0.28 4.10 24.81
CA PRO A 169 -1.24 3.20 25.49
C PRO A 169 -1.72 2.06 24.59
N LEU A 170 -1.82 2.29 23.28
CA LEU A 170 -2.19 1.26 22.32
C LEU A 170 -1.06 0.27 22.11
N ILE A 171 0.18 0.73 22.01
CA ILE A 171 1.36 -0.14 21.90
C ILE A 171 1.52 -1.00 23.16
N GLU A 172 1.42 -0.42 24.35
CA GLU A 172 1.48 -1.16 25.63
C GLU A 172 0.37 -2.22 25.74
N LYS A 173 -0.83 -1.89 25.22
CA LYS A 173 -1.97 -2.82 25.16
C LYS A 173 -1.79 -3.92 24.12
N TRP A 174 -1.30 -3.57 22.92
CA TRP A 174 -1.22 -4.47 21.77
C TRP A 174 0.04 -5.33 21.76
N LYS A 175 1.12 -4.87 22.40
CA LYS A 175 2.44 -5.51 22.42
C LYS A 175 2.87 -5.99 21.03
N PRO A 176 2.91 -5.09 20.01
CA PRO A 176 3.36 -5.46 18.68
C PRO A 176 4.79 -6.01 18.71
N GLU A 177 5.12 -6.93 17.80
CA GLU A 177 6.50 -7.39 17.60
C GLU A 177 7.38 -6.19 17.21
N THR A 178 8.62 -6.14 17.71
CA THR A 178 9.62 -5.13 17.37
C THR A 178 10.77 -5.78 16.62
N ASP A 179 11.14 -5.21 15.49
CA ASP A 179 12.41 -5.51 14.85
C ASP A 179 13.47 -4.56 15.44
N ASN A 180 14.65 -5.08 15.78
CA ASN A 180 15.74 -4.37 16.45
C ASN A 180 17.00 -4.26 15.56
N SER A 181 16.83 -4.37 14.25
CA SER A 181 17.89 -4.58 13.25
C SER A 181 18.67 -3.32 12.86
#